data_AF-A0AAV2HVF0-F1
#
_entry.id   AF-A0AAV2HVF0-F1
#
_cell.length_a   1.000
_cell.length_b   1.000
_cell.length_c   1.000
_cell.angle_alpha   90.00
_cell.angle_beta   90.00
_cell.angle_gamma   90.00
#
_symmetry.space_group_name_H-M   'P 1'
#
loop_
_entity.id
_entity.type
_entity.pdbx_description
1 polymer ?
#
loop_
_entity_poly.entity_id
_entity_poly.type
_entity_poly.pdbx_seq_one_letter_code
_entity_poly.pdbx_strand_id
1 'polypeptide(L)'
;MFTSKLNLTDVINEGVSNLTLDELNLKVGNRIELMLLKCRWSHGERCSPDNFTTIVTDQGVCFTFNGPDNDRNLTVYSPGSSRGLQLTLNIEEYERMTGSHVASGIHLLVH
;
A
#
# COMPACT_ATOMS: atom_id res chain seq x y z
N MET A 1 -2.69 -25.37 -2.51
CA MET A 1 -4.17 -25.32 -2.47
C MET A 1 -4.54 -25.28 -0.99
N PHE A 2 -4.68 -24.09 -0.41
CA PHE A 2 -5.06 -23.95 1.00
C PHE A 2 -6.57 -23.89 1.09
N THR A 3 -7.19 -24.98 1.55
CA THR A 3 -8.62 -25.09 1.83
C THR A 3 -8.82 -25.17 3.33
N SER A 4 -8.56 -24.08 4.05
CA SER A 4 -8.99 -23.93 5.44
C SER A 4 -10.17 -22.96 5.45
N LYS A 5 -11.36 -23.47 5.78
CA LYS A 5 -12.52 -22.63 6.08
C LYS A 5 -12.20 -21.86 7.37
N LEU A 6 -12.24 -20.53 7.35
CA LEU A 6 -12.16 -19.73 8.58
C LEU A 6 -13.32 -20.12 9.50
N ASN A 7 -13.02 -20.56 10.72
CA ASN A 7 -14.01 -20.80 11.75
C ASN A 7 -14.22 -19.53 12.60
N LEU A 8 -15.37 -19.41 13.26
CA LEU A 8 -15.68 -18.30 14.16
C LEU A 8 -14.65 -18.17 15.29
N THR A 9 -14.10 -19.30 15.77
CA THR A 9 -12.99 -19.30 16.74
C THR A 9 -11.73 -18.67 16.18
N ASP A 10 -11.44 -18.84 14.88
CA ASP A 10 -10.27 -18.24 14.24
C ASP A 10 -10.47 -16.73 14.13
N VAL A 11 -11.68 -16.28 13.76
CA VAL A 11 -12.06 -14.85 13.74
C VAL A 11 -11.95 -14.20 15.12
N ILE A 12 -12.34 -14.91 16.18
CA ILE A 12 -12.24 -14.42 17.56
C ILE A 12 -10.78 -14.39 18.03
N ASN A 13 -10.00 -15.44 17.76
CA ASN A 13 -8.60 -15.54 18.17
C ASN A 13 -7.71 -14.54 17.43
N GLU A 14 -8.02 -14.25 16.17
CA GLU A 14 -7.36 -13.20 15.39
C GLU A 14 -7.84 -11.79 15.81
N GLY A 15 -8.76 -11.66 16.77
CA GLY A 15 -9.25 -10.35 17.23
C GLY A 15 -9.92 -9.56 16.10
N VAL A 16 -10.70 -10.24 15.26
CA VAL A 16 -11.46 -9.65 14.15
C VAL A 16 -12.94 -9.44 14.54
N SER A 17 -13.37 -9.96 15.70
CA SER A 17 -14.68 -9.68 16.27
C SER A 17 -14.80 -8.20 16.68
N ASN A 18 -15.78 -7.49 16.10
CA ASN A 18 -16.11 -6.08 16.36
C ASN A 18 -15.14 -5.03 15.78
N LEU A 19 -14.48 -5.31 14.64
CA LEU A 19 -13.76 -4.29 13.89
C LEU A 19 -14.70 -3.51 12.97
N THR A 20 -14.44 -2.20 12.84
CA THR A 20 -14.93 -1.41 11.71
C THR A 20 -14.31 -1.89 10.40
N LEU A 21 -14.92 -1.54 9.27
CA LEU A 21 -14.38 -1.90 7.96
C LEU A 21 -12.97 -1.29 7.75
N ASP A 22 -12.73 -0.08 8.24
CA ASP A 22 -11.43 0.57 8.12
C ASP A 22 -10.36 -0.13 8.96
N GLU A 23 -10.68 -0.52 10.20
CA GLU A 23 -9.77 -1.32 11.03
C GLU A 23 -9.48 -2.68 10.42
N LEU A 24 -10.51 -3.33 9.83
CA LEU A 24 -10.33 -4.58 9.10
C LEU A 24 -9.40 -4.38 7.91
N ASN A 25 -9.61 -3.33 7.10
CA ASN A 25 -8.77 -2.99 5.96
C ASN A 25 -7.33 -2.76 6.37
N LEU A 26 -7.08 -1.99 7.43
CA LEU A 26 -5.72 -1.76 7.94
C LEU A 26 -5.05 -3.04 8.43
N LYS A 27 -5.84 -4.03 8.88
CA LYS A 27 -5.33 -5.30 9.39
C LYS A 27 -4.97 -6.29 8.27
N VAL A 28 -5.77 -6.36 7.21
CA VAL A 28 -5.65 -7.36 6.13
C VAL A 28 -5.12 -6.79 4.81
N GLY A 29 -5.07 -5.47 4.68
CA GLY A 29 -4.58 -4.80 3.49
C GLY A 29 -3.08 -5.00 3.29
N ASN A 30 -2.64 -4.74 2.05
CA ASN A 30 -1.23 -4.79 1.70
C ASN A 30 -0.41 -3.85 2.61
N ARG A 31 0.86 -4.19 2.80
CA ARG A 31 1.80 -3.40 3.61
C ARG A 31 2.88 -2.82 2.71
N ILE A 32 3.11 -1.51 2.80
CA ILE A 32 4.07 -0.82 1.93
C ILE A 32 5.49 -1.38 2.09
N GLU A 33 5.83 -1.90 3.27
CA GLU A 33 7.12 -2.54 3.56
C GLU A 33 7.36 -3.80 2.73
N LEU A 34 6.29 -4.51 2.34
CA LEU A 34 6.34 -5.71 1.51
C LEU A 34 6.22 -5.38 0.02
N MET A 35 5.45 -4.33 -0.30
CA MET A 35 5.29 -3.86 -1.67
C MET A 35 6.52 -3.09 -2.19
N LEU A 36 7.20 -2.29 -1.36
CA LEU A 36 8.21 -1.34 -1.83
C LEU A 36 9.61 -1.96 -1.97
N LEU A 37 9.91 -2.52 -3.14
CA LEU A 37 11.22 -3.11 -3.45
C LEU A 37 12.33 -2.06 -3.63
N LYS A 38 11.99 -0.92 -4.26
CA LYS A 38 12.93 0.19 -4.47
C LYS A 38 12.19 1.51 -4.49
N CYS A 39 12.75 2.49 -3.79
CA CYS A 39 12.26 3.86 -3.78
C CYS A 39 13.42 4.82 -3.98
N ARG A 40 13.28 5.73 -4.96
CA ARG A 40 14.18 6.87 -5.11
C ARG A 40 13.40 8.15 -5.34
N TRP A 41 13.83 9.20 -4.66
CA TRP A 41 13.45 10.57 -4.91
C TRP A 41 14.62 11.31 -5.59
N SER A 42 14.32 12.46 -6.20
CA SER A 42 15.25 13.44 -6.79
C SER A 42 16.75 13.11 -6.72
N HIS A 43 17.41 12.97 -7.87
CA HIS A 43 18.83 12.62 -7.96
C HIS A 43 19.20 11.25 -7.36
N GLY A 44 18.22 10.39 -7.14
CA GLY A 44 18.43 9.02 -6.70
C GLY A 44 18.57 8.87 -5.18
N GLU A 45 18.24 9.91 -4.42
CA GLU A 45 18.11 9.84 -2.96
C GLU A 45 17.17 8.69 -2.58
N ARG A 46 17.58 7.87 -1.61
CA ARG A 46 16.75 6.74 -1.18
C ARG A 46 15.57 7.26 -0.37
N CYS A 47 14.38 6.77 -0.70
CA CYS A 47 13.20 6.87 0.16
C CYS A 47 12.86 5.49 0.73
N SER A 48 11.93 5.46 1.67
CA SER A 48 11.56 4.29 2.46
C SER A 48 10.05 4.27 2.70
N PRO A 49 9.50 3.17 3.24
CA PRO A 49 8.12 3.11 3.72
C PRO A 49 7.70 4.30 4.58
N ASP A 50 8.59 4.81 5.44
CA ASP A 50 8.32 5.94 6.34
C ASP A 50 8.02 7.26 5.58
N ASN A 51 8.28 7.32 4.28
CA ASN A 51 7.96 8.47 3.44
C ASN A 51 6.56 8.39 2.79
N PHE A 52 5.77 7.39 3.16
CA PHE A 52 4.41 7.18 2.68
C PHE A 52 3.43 7.26 3.85
N THR A 53 2.33 7.96 3.64
CA THR A 53 1.19 7.93 4.56
C THR A 53 0.21 6.85 4.15
N THR A 54 -0.15 5.96 5.06
CA THR A 54 -1.21 4.96 4.86
C THR A 54 -2.57 5.64 4.97
N ILE A 55 -3.43 5.45 3.96
CA ILE A 55 -4.81 5.95 3.93
C ILE A 55 -5.77 4.81 3.60
N VAL A 56 -6.99 4.88 4.14
CA VAL A 56 -8.07 3.94 3.77
C VAL A 56 -8.98 4.63 2.75
N THR A 57 -9.23 3.94 1.65
CA THR A 57 -10.08 4.39 0.52
C THR A 57 -11.16 3.37 0.24
N ASP A 58 -12.05 3.66 -0.71
CA ASP A 58 -13.01 2.69 -1.23
C ASP A 58 -12.35 1.48 -1.92
N GLN A 59 -11.09 1.62 -2.36
CA GLN A 59 -10.27 0.53 -2.91
C GLN A 59 -9.45 -0.22 -1.86
N GLY A 60 -9.64 0.07 -0.57
CA GLY A 60 -8.89 -0.51 0.54
C GLY A 60 -7.72 0.37 0.97
N VAL A 61 -6.64 -0.27 1.45
CA VAL A 61 -5.45 0.42 1.96
C VAL A 61 -4.60 0.95 0.79
N CYS A 62 -4.33 2.25 0.82
CA CYS A 62 -3.53 2.97 -0.17
C CYS A 62 -2.38 3.72 0.51
N PHE A 63 -1.37 4.10 -0.27
CA PHE A 63 -0.17 4.77 0.23
C PHE A 63 0.10 6.06 -0.53
N THR A 64 0.28 7.16 0.19
CA THR A 64 0.49 8.49 -0.38
C THR A 64 1.91 8.96 -0.12
N PHE A 65 2.70 9.10 -1.19
CA PHE A 65 4.00 9.77 -1.13
C PHE A 65 3.81 11.28 -1.18
N ASN A 66 4.54 12.03 -0.35
CA ASN A 66 4.47 13.50 -0.32
C ASN A 66 3.04 14.03 -0.10
N GLY A 67 2.30 13.37 0.81
CA GLY A 67 0.93 13.73 1.17
C GLY A 67 0.83 14.98 2.06
N PRO A 68 -0.40 15.45 2.34
CA PRO A 68 -0.65 16.69 3.08
C PRO A 68 -0.17 16.66 4.53
N ASP A 69 -0.04 15.46 5.12
CA ASP A 69 0.43 15.27 6.49
C ASP A 69 1.96 15.32 6.62
N ASN A 70 2.69 15.56 5.52
CA ASN A 70 4.13 15.68 5.56
C ASN A 70 4.52 17.08 6.03
N ASP A 71 5.39 17.16 7.05
CA ASP A 71 5.87 18.44 7.62
C ASP A 71 6.50 19.37 6.57
N ARG A 72 6.95 18.82 5.43
CA ARG A 72 7.50 19.57 4.29
C ARG A 72 7.14 18.94 2.95
N ASN A 73 6.55 19.73 2.07
CA ASN A 73 6.30 19.32 0.68
C ASN A 73 7.62 19.20 -0.11
N LEU A 74 7.85 18.02 -0.66
CA LEU A 74 8.92 17.76 -1.61
C LEU A 74 8.61 18.47 -2.94
N THR A 75 9.60 19.15 -3.50
CA THR A 75 9.46 19.96 -4.73
C THR A 75 10.53 19.57 -5.74
N VAL A 76 10.18 19.59 -7.03
CA VAL A 76 11.10 19.36 -8.15
C VAL A 76 11.36 20.69 -8.85
N TYR A 77 12.63 21.09 -8.96
CA TYR A 77 13.02 22.39 -9.52
C TYR A 77 13.42 22.37 -11.00
N SER A 78 13.47 21.19 -11.62
CA SER A 78 13.80 21.06 -13.05
C SER A 78 13.26 19.76 -13.64
N PRO A 79 13.04 19.70 -14.96
CA PRO A 79 12.54 18.51 -15.62
C PRO A 79 13.60 17.41 -15.71
N GLY A 80 13.16 16.15 -15.71
CA GLY A 80 14.00 14.98 -15.93
C GLY A 80 13.49 13.73 -15.19
N SER A 81 13.61 12.56 -15.82
CA SER A 81 13.17 11.28 -15.23
C SER A 81 13.94 10.89 -13.97
N SER A 82 15.15 11.43 -13.78
CA SER A 82 15.96 11.26 -12.57
C SER A 82 15.61 12.23 -11.44
N ARG A 83 14.70 13.18 -11.67
CA ARG A 83 14.33 14.23 -10.69
C ARG A 83 13.02 13.94 -9.97
N GLY A 84 12.21 13.03 -10.50
CA GLY A 84 10.94 12.61 -9.90
C GLY A 84 11.06 11.38 -9.00
N LEU A 85 9.90 10.89 -8.55
CA LEU A 85 9.76 9.64 -7.81
C LEU A 85 9.98 8.44 -8.73
N GLN A 86 10.78 7.48 -8.27
CA GLN A 86 11.03 6.22 -8.96
C GLN A 86 10.75 5.07 -8.02
N LEU A 87 9.81 4.21 -8.41
CA LEU A 87 9.37 3.07 -7.62
C LEU A 87 9.64 1.77 -8.35
N THR A 88 9.97 0.73 -7.60
CA THR A 88 9.83 -0.66 -8.02
C THR A 88 8.99 -1.34 -6.96
N LEU A 89 7.87 -1.92 -7.39
CA LEU A 89 6.84 -2.44 -6.50
C LEU A 89 6.63 -3.94 -6.74
N ASN A 90 6.40 -4.66 -5.65
CA ASN A 90 5.85 -6.00 -5.61
C ASN A 90 4.34 -5.89 -5.45
N ILE A 91 3.57 -6.45 -6.39
CA ILE A 91 2.09 -6.40 -6.38
C ILE A 91 1.51 -7.51 -5.49
N GLU A 92 2.35 -8.45 -5.03
CA GLU A 92 1.95 -9.52 -4.11
C GLU A 92 0.80 -10.39 -4.63
N GLU A 93 0.81 -10.67 -5.95
CA GLU A 93 -0.22 -11.48 -6.62
C GLU A 93 -0.44 -12.86 -5.97
N TYR A 94 0.54 -13.40 -5.25
CA TYR A 94 0.43 -14.64 -4.49
C TYR A 94 -0.48 -14.55 -3.26
N GLU A 95 -0.73 -13.35 -2.72
CA GLU A 95 -1.66 -13.09 -1.61
C GLU A 95 -3.06 -12.73 -2.07
N ARG A 96 -3.29 -12.61 -3.38
CA ARG A 96 -4.59 -12.22 -3.93
C ARG A 96 -5.67 -13.21 -3.51
N MET A 97 -6.76 -12.67 -2.92
CA MET A 97 -7.95 -13.44 -2.63
C MET A 97 -8.64 -13.91 -3.91
N THR A 98 -9.06 -15.17 -3.94
CA THR A 98 -9.82 -15.72 -5.07
C THR A 98 -11.20 -15.07 -5.14
N GLY A 99 -11.52 -14.40 -6.25
CA GLY A 99 -12.76 -13.63 -6.42
C GLY A 99 -12.95 -13.08 -7.83
N SER A 100 -13.85 -12.11 -8.00
CA SER A 100 -14.29 -11.60 -9.32
C SER A 100 -13.32 -10.61 -9.99
N HIS A 101 -12.19 -10.29 -9.37
CA HIS A 101 -11.18 -9.40 -9.96
C HIS A 101 -10.19 -10.21 -10.80
N VAL A 102 -10.14 -9.91 -12.11
CA VAL A 102 -9.37 -10.66 -13.11
C VAL A 102 -8.03 -9.98 -13.45
N ALA A 103 -7.82 -8.75 -12.99
CA ALA A 103 -6.62 -7.96 -13.29
C ALA A 103 -5.70 -7.81 -12.07
N SER A 104 -4.40 -7.93 -12.31
CA SER A 104 -3.32 -7.72 -11.34
C SER A 104 -2.57 -6.45 -11.74
N GLY A 105 -2.51 -5.48 -10.85
CA GLY A 105 -1.94 -4.17 -11.17
C GLY A 105 -1.98 -3.23 -9.98
N ILE A 106 -1.56 -1.99 -10.23
CA ILE A 106 -1.69 -0.89 -9.29
C ILE A 106 -2.53 0.22 -9.91
N HIS A 107 -3.30 0.91 -9.09
CA HIS A 107 -3.87 2.20 -9.47
C HIS A 107 -2.95 3.31 -8.97
N LEU A 108 -2.59 4.23 -9.85
CA LEU A 108 -1.76 5.38 -9.54
C LEU A 108 -2.57 6.65 -9.77
N LEU A 109 -2.68 7.48 -8.73
CA LEU A 109 -3.32 8.78 -8.79
C LEU A 109 -2.29 9.87 -8.47
N VAL A 110 -2.29 10.94 -9.26
CA VAL A 110 -1.53 12.17 -9.00
C VAL A 110 -2.54 13.28 -8.83
N HIS A 111 -2.50 13.97 -7.69
CA HIS A 111 -3.45 15.02 -7.32
C HIS A 111 -2.76 16.18 -6.61
#